data_AF-A0A822FQL4-F1
#
_entry.id   AF-A0A822FQL4-F1
#
_cell.length_a   1.000
_cell.length_b   1.000
_cell.length_c   1.000
_cell.angle_alpha   90.00
_cell.angle_beta   90.00
_cell.angle_gamma   90.00
#
_symmetry.space_group_name_H-M   'P 1'
#
loop_
_entity.id
_entity.type
_entity.pdbx_description
1 polymer ?
#
loop_
_entity_poly.entity_id
_entity_poly.type
_entity_poly.pdbx_seq_one_letter_code
_entity_poly.pdbx_strand_id
1 'polypeptide(L)' 'MEGGDIDESGYYSSSYGSGSEGDSAPLRFIIIRHGERVDVTYGGGWTQRAFDQSGRYYPFDSN' A
#
# COMPACT_ATOMS: atom_id res chain seq x y z
N MET A 1 -4.03 3.54 -41.14
CA MET A 1 -4.73 3.33 -39.86
C MET A 1 -4.98 1.84 -39.77
N GLU A 2 -4.05 1.10 -39.15
CA GLU A 2 -4.19 -0.35 -38.95
C GLU A 2 -5.27 -0.60 -37.88
N GLY A 3 -6.31 -1.34 -38.27
CA GLY A 3 -7.37 -1.76 -37.36
C GLY A 3 -6.90 -2.93 -36.52
N GLY A 4 -6.98 -2.80 -35.21
CA GLY A 4 -6.88 -3.95 -34.30
C GLY A 4 -8.18 -4.74 -34.34
N ASP A 5 -8.06 -6.07 -34.43
CA ASP A 5 -9.21 -6.98 -34.41
C ASP A 5 -9.85 -6.97 -33.02
N ILE A 6 -11.08 -6.46 -32.94
CA ILE A 6 -11.93 -6.47 -31.75
C ILE A 6 -12.63 -7.83 -31.72
N ASP A 7 -12.41 -8.63 -30.68
CA ASP A 7 -13.24 -9.83 -30.48
C ASP A 7 -14.64 -9.45 -29.99
N GLU A 8 -15.62 -10.35 -30.20
CA GLU A 8 -17.05 -10.13 -29.96
C GLU A 8 -17.41 -9.85 -28.48
N SER A 9 -16.42 -9.87 -27.57
CA SER A 9 -16.58 -9.51 -26.16
C SER A 9 -16.30 -8.02 -25.87
N GLY A 10 -15.76 -7.26 -26.84
CA GLY A 10 -15.46 -5.84 -26.70
C GLY A 10 -14.29 -5.52 -25.77
N TYR A 11 -13.51 -6.53 -25.35
CA TYR A 11 -12.32 -6.36 -24.53
C TYR A 11 -11.06 -6.42 -25.40
N TYR A 12 -10.09 -5.55 -25.11
CA TYR A 12 -8.77 -5.61 -25.75
C TYR A 12 -8.07 -6.90 -25.31
N SER A 13 -7.99 -7.88 -26.22
CA SER A 13 -7.17 -9.07 -26.05
C SER A 13 -5.69 -8.67 -26.08
N SER A 14 -5.11 -8.50 -24.90
CA SER A 14 -3.66 -8.31 -24.77
C SER A 14 -3.02 -9.69 -24.79
N SER A 15 -2.50 -10.10 -25.95
CA SER A 15 -1.66 -11.29 -26.05
C SER A 15 -0.34 -11.01 -25.33
N TYR A 16 -0.23 -11.38 -24.06
CA TYR A 16 1.06 -11.39 -23.37
C TYR A 16 1.95 -12.39 -24.11
N GLY A 17 2.97 -11.87 -24.77
CA GLY A 17 3.87 -12.64 -25.62
C GLY A 17 4.48 -13.81 -24.85
N SER A 18 4.31 -15.01 -25.41
CA SER A 18 5.11 -16.18 -25.07
C SER A 18 6.52 -15.96 -25.65
N GLY A 19 7.36 -15.23 -24.94
CA GLY A 19 8.68 -14.81 -25.41
C GLY A 19 9.74 -14.92 -24.32
N SER A 20 10.62 -15.91 -24.50
CA SER A 20 11.90 -16.18 -23.81
C SER A 20 11.86 -16.64 -22.34
N GLU A 21 12.28 -17.89 -22.14
CA GLU A 21 12.81 -18.43 -20.88
C GLU A 21 14.13 -17.73 -20.51
N GLY A 22 14.06 -16.44 -20.21
CA GLY A 22 15.19 -15.60 -19.84
C GLY A 22 14.96 -14.97 -18.47
N ASP A 23 15.36 -15.70 -17.43
CA ASP A 23 15.64 -15.20 -16.07
C ASP A 23 14.61 -14.21 -15.47
N SER A 24 13.32 -14.45 -15.68
CA SER A 24 12.27 -13.67 -15.03
C SER A 24 12.11 -14.19 -13.60
N ALA A 25 12.88 -13.61 -12.68
CA ALA A 25 12.70 -13.86 -11.26
C ALA A 25 11.19 -13.77 -10.90
N PRO A 26 10.64 -14.74 -10.16
CA PRO A 26 9.21 -14.77 -9.89
C PRO A 26 8.78 -13.48 -9.20
N LEU A 27 7.72 -12.84 -9.70
CA LEU A 27 7.11 -11.68 -9.06
C LEU A 27 6.72 -12.05 -7.62
N ARG A 28 7.12 -11.22 -6.66
CA ARG A 28 6.82 -11.44 -5.24
C ARG A 28 5.82 -10.40 -4.75
N PHE A 29 4.77 -10.86 -4.08
CA PHE A 29 3.90 -10.02 -3.29
C PHE A 29 4.39 -10.00 -1.85
N ILE A 30 4.62 -8.79 -1.33
CA ILE A 30 5.02 -8.59 0.07
C ILE A 30 3.90 -7.79 0.74
N ILE A 31 3.31 -8.38 1.77
CA ILE A 31 2.27 -7.73 2.59
C ILE A 31 2.92 -7.36 3.92
N ILE A 32 2.94 -6.06 4.22
CA ILE A 32 3.58 -5.52 5.43
C ILE A 32 2.50 -4.91 6.31
N ARG A 33 2.52 -5.25 7.61
CA ARG A 33 1.63 -4.62 8.61
C ARG A 33 2.14 -3.22 8.96
N HIS A 34 1.24 -2.35 9.39
CA HIS A 34 1.62 -1.09 10.05
C HIS A 34 2.62 -1.33 11.20
N GLY A 35 3.42 -0.31 11.53
CA GLY A 35 4.35 -0.33 12.66
C GLY A 35 3.65 -0.31 14.02
N GLU A 36 4.40 -0.01 15.08
CA GLU A 36 3.83 0.20 16.41
C GLU A 36 2.76 1.30 16.37
N ARG A 37 1.68 1.12 17.13
CA ARG A 37 0.62 2.11 17.25
C ARG A 37 0.61 2.71 18.65
N VAL A 38 0.68 4.03 18.72
CA VAL A 38 0.63 4.82 19.96
C VAL A 38 -0.58 4.47 20.84
N ASP A 39 -1.75 4.24 20.27
CA ASP A 39 -2.95 3.90 21.04
C ASP A 39 -2.88 2.52 21.71
N VAL A 40 -2.13 1.59 21.14
CA VAL A 40 -1.87 0.27 21.71
C VAL A 40 -0.82 0.38 22.82
N THR A 41 0.26 1.12 22.59
CA THR A 41 1.39 1.26 23.54
C THR A 41 1.02 2.11 24.75
N TYR A 42 0.29 3.19 24.54
CA TYR A 42 -0.03 4.20 25.55
C TYR A 42 -1.51 4.14 26.02
N GLY A 43 -2.31 3.21 25.47
CA GLY A 43 -3.70 3.02 25.83
C GLY A 43 -4.62 4.18 25.45
N GLY A 44 -5.90 4.10 25.84
CA GLY A 44 -6.92 5.08 25.43
C GLY A 44 -6.69 6.53 25.89
N GLY A 45 -5.75 6.76 26.81
CA GLY A 45 -5.36 8.07 27.35
C GLY A 45 -4.24 8.79 26.58
N TRP A 46 -3.79 8.24 25.45
CA TRP A 46 -2.62 8.75 24.73
C TRP A 46 -2.84 10.16 24.17
N THR A 47 -4.05 10.47 23.71
CA THR A 47 -4.37 11.78 23.12
C THR A 47 -4.32 12.89 24.17
N GLN A 48 -4.84 12.64 25.38
CA GLN A 48 -4.80 13.63 26.46
C GLN A 48 -3.38 13.93 26.93
N ARG A 49 -2.42 13.02 26.68
CA ARG A 49 -1.01 13.22 26.98
C ARG A 49 -0.26 13.93 25.85
N ALA A 50 -0.67 13.69 24.60
CA ALA A 50 -0.05 14.24 23.40
C ALA A 50 -0.44 15.69 23.09
N PHE A 51 -1.52 16.20 23.68
CA PHE A 51 -2.04 17.52 23.37
C PHE A 51 -2.21 18.37 24.63
N ASP A 52 -1.76 19.62 24.55
CA ASP A 52 -1.94 20.60 25.62
C ASP A 52 -3.38 21.16 25.66
N GLN A 53 -3.65 22.07 26.61
CA GLN A 53 -4.98 22.68 26.78
C GLN A 53 -5.43 23.53 25.58
N SER A 54 -4.50 23.97 24.74
CA SER A 54 -4.79 24.69 23.50
C SER A 54 -5.04 23.76 22.31
N GLY A 55 -4.90 22.44 22.51
CA GLY A 55 -4.97 21.45 21.45
C GLY A 55 -3.70 21.36 20.61
N ARG A 56 -2.58 21.95 21.07
CA ARG A 56 -1.30 21.87 20.38
C ARG A 56 -0.59 20.57 20.77
N TYR A 57 -0.04 19.89 19.77
CA TYR A 57 0.76 18.69 19.98
C TYR A 57 2.04 19.02 20.76
N TYR A 58 2.31 18.20 21.77
CA TYR A 58 3.54 18.20 22.56
C TYR A 58 3.96 16.74 22.80
N PRO A 59 5.21 16.35 22.46
CA PRO A 59 5.69 15.01 22.71
C PRO A 59 5.88 14.78 24.22
N PHE A 60 5.17 13.79 24.76
CA PHE A 60 5.24 13.41 26.18
C PHE A 60 6.15 12.21 26.46
N ASP A 61 6.60 11.53 25.40
CA ASP A 61 7.55 10.40 25.44
C ASP A 61 8.55 10.55 24.28
N SER A 62 9.69 9.86 24.40
CA SER A 62 10.76 9.85 23.40
C SER A 62 10.53 8.87 22.25
N ASN A 63 9.65 7.88 22.43
CA ASN A 63 9.21 6.95 21.38
C ASN A 63 8.10 7.58 20.54
#